data_AF-A0A3B0WZP4-F1
#
_entry.id   AF-A0A3B0WZP4-F1
#
_cell.length_a   1.000
_cell.length_b   1.000
_cell.length_c   1.000
_cell.angle_alpha   90.00
_cell.angle_beta   90.00
_cell.angle_gamma   90.00
#
_symmetry.space_group_name_H-M   'P 1'
#
loop_
_entity.id
_entity.type
_entity.pdbx_description
1 polymer ?
#
loop_
_entity_poly.entity_id
_entity_poly.type
_entity_poly.pdbx_seq_one_letter_code
_entity_poly.pdbx_strand_id
1 'polypeptide(L)' 'MNDLIATLLDCPNLSLRILDAKTGRSIKTVNNDQLHKMFVDQQVSCSKECNNMSCQNRSLED' A
#
# COMPACT_ATOMS: atom_id res chain seq x y z
N MET A 1 -4.79 14.85 -1.10
CA MET A 1 -5.36 13.52 -0.80
C MET A 1 -4.31 12.80 0.04
N ASN A 2 -4.55 12.61 1.34
CA ASN A 2 -3.54 12.02 2.23
C ASN A 2 -3.57 10.51 2.05
N ASP A 3 -2.57 9.98 1.36
CA ASP A 3 -2.40 8.55 1.16
C ASP A 3 -1.97 7.90 2.48
N LEU A 4 -2.73 6.91 2.94
CA LEU A 4 -2.47 6.21 4.21
C LEU A 4 -1.06 5.62 4.22
N ILE A 5 -0.58 5.11 3.08
CA ILE A 5 0.75 4.54 2.96
C ILE A 5 1.80 5.66 3.14
N ALA A 6 1.61 6.82 2.49
CA ALA A 6 2.51 7.95 2.65
C ALA A 6 2.60 8.43 4.11
N THR A 7 1.49 8.49 4.83
CA THR A 7 1.47 8.84 6.26
C THR A 7 2.18 7.78 7.12
N LEU A 8 2.00 6.49 6.82
CA LEU A 8 2.68 5.41 7.53
C LEU A 8 4.20 5.35 7.25
N LEU A 9 4.63 5.81 6.07
CA LEU A 9 6.06 5.92 5.73
C LEU A 9 6.72 7.09 6.48
N ASP A 10 6.02 8.21 6.65
CA ASP A 10 6.52 9.39 7.38
C ASP A 10 6.67 9.15 8.91
N CYS A 11 5.91 8.19 9.45
CA CYS A 11 5.90 7.84 10.87
C CYS A 11 6.54 6.46 11.13
N PRO A 12 7.85 6.37 11.43
CA PRO A 12 8.58 5.10 11.52
C PRO A 12 8.13 4.17 12.66
N ASN A 13 7.40 4.70 13.65
CA ASN A 13 6.86 3.93 14.78
C ASN A 13 5.48 3.32 14.52
N LEU A 14 4.87 3.58 13.36
CA LEU A 14 3.60 2.99 12.97
C LEU A 14 3.83 1.69 12.19
N SER A 15 2.95 0.71 12.40
CA SER A 15 2.96 -0.56 11.66
C SER A 15 1.57 -0.90 11.19
N LEU A 16 1.49 -1.54 10.02
CA LEU A 16 0.22 -1.99 9.45
C LEU A 16 -0.01 -3.45 9.84
N ARG A 17 -1.18 -3.77 10.40
CA ARG A 17 -1.54 -5.16 10.74
C ARG A 17 -2.71 -5.62 9.89
N ILE A 18 -2.54 -6.76 9.24
CA ILE A 18 -3.58 -7.45 8.50
C ILE A 18 -4.22 -8.46 9.45
N LEU A 19 -5.52 -8.31 9.66
CA LEU A 19 -6.30 -9.17 10.53
C LEU A 19 -7.18 -10.12 9.70
N ASP A 20 -7.37 -11.32 10.20
CA ASP A 20 -8.38 -12.24 9.70
C ASP A 20 -9.77 -11.70 10.05
N ALA A 21 -10.63 -11.51 9.05
CA ALA A 21 -11.94 -10.90 9.25
C ALA A 21 -12.87 -11.74 10.13
N LYS A 22 -12.71 -13.08 10.14
CA LYS A 22 -13.60 -13.99 10.89
C LYS A 22 -13.17 -14.15 12.34
N THR A 23 -11.87 -14.23 12.60
CA THR A 23 -11.30 -14.52 13.92
C THR A 23 -10.70 -13.29 14.61
N GLY A 24 -10.54 -12.17 13.89
CA GLY A 24 -9.88 -10.96 14.38
C GLY A 24 -8.38 -11.13 14.66
N ARG A 25 -7.81 -12.29 14.32
CA ARG A 25 -6.41 -12.62 14.63
C ARG A 25 -5.47 -11.96 13.64
N SER A 26 -4.31 -11.55 14.13
CA SER A 26 -3.23 -11.01 13.30
C SER A 26 -2.72 -12.09 12.36
N ILE A 27 -2.89 -11.89 11.05
CA ILE A 27 -2.31 -12.75 10.02
C ILE A 27 -0.88 -12.28 9.71
N LYS A 28 -0.70 -10.95 9.60
CA LYS A 28 0.58 -10.37 9.19
C LYS A 28 0.74 -8.97 9.78
N THR A 29 1.98 -8.62 10.12
CA THR A 29 2.38 -7.25 10.45
C THR A 29 3.39 -6.79 9.41
N VAL A 30 3.12 -5.65 8.78
CA VAL A 30 4.00 -4.99 7.82
C VAL A 30 4.70 -3.85 8.56
N ASN A 31 6.02 -3.93 8.64
CA ASN A 31 6.86 -2.89 9.21
C ASN A 31 7.21 -1.83 8.15
N ASN A 32 7.86 -0.75 8.58
CA ASN A 32 8.17 0.40 7.73
C ASN A 32 9.03 0.01 6.50
N ASP A 33 10.07 -0.82 6.65
CA ASP A 33 10.86 -1.35 5.52
C ASP A 33 10.03 -2.11 4.48
N GLN A 34 9.15 -3.01 4.96
CA GLN A 34 8.28 -3.77 4.07
C GLN A 34 7.27 -2.87 3.35
N LEU A 35 6.78 -1.83 4.05
CA LEU A 35 5.88 -0.84 3.47
C LEU A 35 6.57 0.00 2.39
N HIS A 36 7.80 0.47 2.66
CA HIS A 36 8.65 1.19 1.70
C HIS A 36 8.85 0.35 0.43
N LYS A 37 9.17 -0.94 0.60
CA LYS A 37 9.36 -1.86 -0.53
C LYS A 37 8.08 -2.02 -1.35
N MET A 38 6.93 -2.21 -0.72
CA MET A 38 5.64 -2.35 -1.41
C MET A 38 5.26 -1.08 -2.19
N PHE A 39 5.50 0.10 -1.61
CA PHE A 39 5.22 1.37 -2.26
C PHE A 39 6.07 1.57 -3.52
N VAL A 40 7.37 1.27 -3.44
CA VAL A 40 8.28 1.36 -4.60
C VAL A 40 7.91 0.32 -5.66
N ASP A 41 7.63 -0.92 -5.27
CA ASP A 41 7.24 -1.99 -6.20
C ASP A 41 5.94 -1.65 -6.94
N GLN A 42 4.96 -1.07 -6.25
CA GLN A 42 3.71 -0.60 -6.86
C GLN A 42 3.95 0.53 -7.87
N GLN A 43 4.84 1.49 -7.58
CA GLN A 43 5.19 2.55 -8.54
C GLN A 43 5.90 1.99 -9.77
N VAL A 44 6.82 1.04 -9.58
CA VAL A 44 7.56 0.40 -10.69
C VAL A 44 6.64 -0.48 -11.53
N SER A 45 5.73 -1.23 -10.91
CA SER A 45 4.73 -2.06 -11.61
C SER A 45 3.74 -1.20 -12.38
N CYS A 46 3.23 -0.12 -11.76
CA CYS A 46 2.38 0.85 -12.44
C CYS A 46 3.12 1.43 -13.65
N SER A 47 4.38 1.86 -13.50
CA SER A 47 5.18 2.42 -14.62
C SER A 47 5.44 1.42 -15.76
N LYS A 48 5.54 0.12 -15.47
CA LYS A 48 5.73 -0.93 -16.49
C LYS A 48 4.46 -1.29 -17.24
N GLU A 49 3.30 -1.25 -16.58
CA GLU A 49 2.00 -1.51 -17.23
C GLU A 49 1.46 -0.25 -17.96
N CYS A 50 1.90 0.93 -17.55
CA CYS A 50 1.49 2.22 -18.12
C CYS A 50 2.35 2.67 -19.31
N ASN A 51 2.60 1.79 -20.28
CA ASN A 51 3.29 2.15 -21.52
C ASN A 51 2.41 3.08 -22.38
N ASN A 52 2.37 4.36 -21.99
CA ASN A 52 1.80 5.49 -22.70
C ASN A 52 0.26 5.64 -22.70
N MET A 53 -0.42 5.28 -21.61
CA MET A 53 -1.82 5.70 -21.40
C MET A 53 -2.07 5.89 -19.90
N SER A 54 -2.36 7.13 -19.48
CA SER A 54 -2.54 7.53 -18.08
C SER A 54 -3.30 6.50 -17.26
N CYS A 55 -2.61 5.87 -16.31
CA CYS A 55 -3.22 5.06 -15.26
C CYS A 55 -3.96 6.03 -14.32
N GLN A 56 -5.12 6.52 -14.76
CA GLN A 56 -6.07 7.16 -13.87
C GLN A 56 -6.40 6.16 -12.79
N ASN A 57 -6.17 6.59 -11.54
CA ASN A 57 -6.61 5.93 -10.32
C ASN A 57 -7.88 5.12 -10.57
N ARG A 58 -7.77 3.80 -10.49
CA ARG A 58 -8.93 2.92 -10.46
C ARG A 58 -9.59 3.11 -9.09
N SER A 59 -10.32 4.23 -8.95
CA SER A 59 -11.39 4.33 -7.97
C SER A 59 -12.35 3.19 -8.31
N LEU A 60 -12.31 2.11 -7.53
CA LEU A 60 -13.41 1.17 -7.46
C LEU A 60 -14.57 1.92 -6.78
N GLU A 61 -15.32 2.68 -7.58
CA GLU A 61 -16.69 3.05 -7.27
C GLU A 61 -17.60 2.10 -8.05
N ASP A 62 -18.67 1.68 -7.38
CA ASP A 62 -19.66 0.63 -7.69
C ASP A 62 -20.17 0.58 -9.14
#